data_AF-A0A7V1Z674-F1
#
_entry.id   AF-A0A7V1Z674-F1
#
_cell.length_a   1.000
_cell.length_b   1.000
_cell.length_c   1.000
_cell.angle_alpha   90.00
_cell.angle_beta   90.00
_cell.angle_gamma   90.00
#
_symmetry.space_group_name_H-M   'P 1'
#
loop_
_entity.id
_entity.type
_entity.pdbx_description
1 polymer ?
#
loop_
_entity_poly.entity_id
_entity_poly.type
_entity_poly.pdbx_seq_one_letter_code
_entity_poly.pdbx_strand_id
1 'polypeptide(L)'
;MKDPAQLWLPVLLYLLFILAFVAGILLLAHWLAPPRHRPVKDMPYESGMDPLGTARLRFNIRYYLVAVLFLLFDVELLFLYPWAVATHGSGGMPAVLRDTAFATVLVFLGLLVVGYLYEWAKGGFRWR
;
A
#
# COMPACT_ATOMS: atom_id res chain seq x y z
N MET A 1 18.56 9.55 -27.37
CA MET A 1 17.46 9.33 -26.39
C MET A 1 17.04 7.88 -26.52
N LYS A 2 17.13 7.06 -25.47
CA LYS A 2 16.57 5.70 -25.51
C LYS A 2 15.06 5.85 -25.71
N ASP A 3 14.49 5.06 -26.62
CA ASP A 3 13.04 5.05 -26.83
C ASP A 3 12.36 4.73 -25.48
N PRO A 4 11.40 5.55 -24.99
CA PRO A 4 10.71 5.26 -23.73
C PRO A 4 10.11 3.84 -23.70
N ALA A 5 9.73 3.28 -24.85
CA ALA A 5 9.25 1.91 -24.95
C ALA A 5 10.29 0.87 -24.48
N GLN A 6 11.59 1.12 -24.66
CA GLN A 6 12.67 0.25 -24.20
C GLN A 6 12.85 0.24 -22.68
N LEU A 7 12.34 1.25 -21.96
CA LEU A 7 12.34 1.29 -20.48
C LEU A 7 11.16 0.51 -19.89
N TRP A 8 9.99 0.57 -20.53
CA TRP A 8 8.78 -0.09 -20.05
C TRP A 8 8.71 -1.58 -20.42
N LEU A 9 9.30 -1.96 -21.54
CA LEU A 9 9.29 -3.34 -22.03
C LEU A 9 9.87 -4.34 -21.00
N PRO A 10 11.04 -4.12 -20.37
CA PRO A 10 11.55 -5.02 -19.33
C PRO A 10 10.62 -5.13 -18.11
N VAL A 11 10.00 -4.02 -17.69
CA VAL A 11 9.07 -4.00 -16.55
C VAL A 11 7.83 -4.84 -16.85
N LEU A 12 7.25 -4.69 -18.05
CA LEU A 12 6.10 -5.45 -18.49
C LEU A 12 6.41 -6.95 -18.60
N LEU A 13 7.56 -7.29 -19.20
CA LEU A 13 8.01 -8.68 -19.30
C LEU A 13 8.22 -9.31 -17.93
N TYR A 14 8.80 -8.56 -16.98
CA TYR A 14 8.99 -9.02 -15.61
C TYR A 14 7.66 -9.25 -14.89
N LEU A 15 6.70 -8.33 -15.03
CA LEU A 15 5.36 -8.47 -14.46
C LEU A 15 4.62 -9.69 -15.05
N LEU A 16 4.70 -9.88 -16.37
CA LEU A 16 4.11 -11.03 -17.05
C LEU A 16 4.76 -12.34 -16.60
N PHE A 17 6.09 -12.35 -16.43
CA PHE A 17 6.81 -13.50 -15.89
C PHE A 17 6.34 -13.85 -14.48
N ILE A 18 6.21 -12.87 -13.57
CA ILE A 18 5.72 -13.12 -12.20
C ILE A 18 4.32 -13.73 -12.22
N LEU A 19 3.40 -13.14 -13.00
CA LEU A 19 2.03 -13.64 -13.10
C LEU A 19 2.00 -15.07 -13.68
N ALA A 20 2.74 -15.32 -14.75
CA ALA A 20 2.84 -16.63 -15.37
C ALA A 20 3.48 -17.67 -14.43
N PHE A 21 4.49 -17.26 -13.65
CA PHE A 21 5.17 -18.12 -12.70
C PHE A 21 4.26 -18.51 -11.52
N VAL A 22 3.57 -17.53 -10.91
CA VAL A 22 2.61 -17.78 -9.82
C VAL A 22 1.45 -18.64 -10.32
N ALA A 23 0.85 -18.29 -11.46
CA ALA A 23 -0.22 -19.07 -12.06
C ALA A 23 0.26 -20.49 -12.41
N GLY A 24 1.47 -20.62 -12.98
CA GLY A 24 2.07 -21.90 -13.34
C GLY A 24 2.28 -22.81 -12.13
N ILE A 25 2.80 -22.27 -11.02
CA ILE A 25 2.95 -23.03 -9.77
C ILE A 25 1.59 -23.47 -9.23
N LEU A 26 0.60 -22.56 -9.19
CA LEU A 26 -0.74 -22.89 -8.69
C LEU A 26 -1.44 -23.96 -9.54
N LEU A 27 -1.32 -23.87 -10.87
CA LEU A 27 -1.86 -24.86 -11.81
C LEU A 27 -1.15 -26.21 -11.68
N LEU A 28 0.18 -26.21 -11.59
CA LEU A 28 0.96 -27.42 -11.39
C LEU A 28 0.63 -28.08 -10.06
N ALA A 29 0.52 -27.29 -8.98
CA ALA A 29 0.12 -27.78 -7.66
C ALA A 29 -1.29 -28.37 -7.69
N HIS A 30 -2.24 -27.71 -8.36
CA HIS A 30 -3.61 -28.24 -8.51
C HIS A 30 -3.65 -29.54 -9.33
N TRP A 31 -2.82 -29.66 -10.36
CA TRP A 31 -2.80 -30.83 -11.23
C TRP A 31 -2.06 -32.04 -10.62
N LEU A 32 -0.97 -31.80 -9.88
CA LEU A 32 -0.22 -32.84 -9.17
C LEU A 32 -0.89 -33.28 -7.87
N ALA A 33 -1.65 -32.39 -7.21
CA ALA A 33 -2.30 -32.72 -5.95
C ALA A 33 -3.46 -33.71 -6.18
N PRO A 34 -3.52 -34.83 -5.43
CA PRO A 34 -4.66 -35.72 -5.49
C PRO A 34 -5.92 -35.00 -4.98
N PRO A 35 -7.04 -35.02 -5.72
CA PRO A 35 -8.26 -34.37 -5.28
C PRO A 35 -8.77 -35.06 -4.01
N ARG A 36 -8.81 -34.33 -2.90
CA ARG A 36 -9.28 -34.82 -1.60
C ARG A 36 -10.34 -33.87 -1.04
N HIS A 37 -11.46 -33.80 -1.75
CA HIS A 37 -12.66 -33.10 -1.30
C HIS A 37 -13.44 -34.02 -0.35
N ARG A 38 -13.65 -33.56 0.87
CA ARG A 38 -14.48 -34.23 1.87
C ARG A 38 -15.22 -33.13 2.61
N PRO A 39 -16.51 -33.30 2.95
CA PRO A 39 -17.27 -32.26 3.66
C PRO A 39 -16.55 -31.69 4.89
N VAL A 40 -15.89 -32.56 5.67
CA VAL A 40 -15.11 -32.19 6.86
C VAL A 40 -13.78 -31.48 6.54
N LYS A 41 -13.18 -31.72 5.36
CA LYS A 41 -11.94 -31.01 4.95
C LYS A 41 -12.24 -29.63 4.36
N ASP A 42 -13.43 -29.46 3.81
CA ASP A 42 -13.86 -28.24 3.13
C ASP A 42 -14.63 -27.30 4.07
N MET A 43 -14.89 -27.74 5.32
CA MET A 43 -15.49 -26.90 6.36
C MET A 43 -14.50 -25.86 6.91
N PRO A 44 -14.97 -24.65 7.27
CA PRO A 44 -14.18 -23.69 8.03
C PRO A 44 -13.58 -24.30 9.30
N TYR A 45 -12.35 -23.92 9.63
CA TYR A 45 -11.66 -24.37 10.82
C TYR A 45 -12.21 -23.67 12.07
N GLU A 46 -12.77 -24.44 13.02
CA GLU A 46 -13.28 -23.96 14.32
C GLU A 46 -12.79 -24.86 15.47
N SER A 47 -11.46 -25.11 15.54
CA SER A 47 -10.82 -25.92 16.60
C SER A 47 -11.45 -27.30 16.86
N GLY A 48 -11.99 -27.94 15.81
CA GLY A 48 -12.62 -29.27 15.88
C GLY A 48 -14.14 -29.25 16.12
N MET A 49 -14.73 -28.06 16.21
CA MET A 49 -16.18 -27.87 16.30
C MET A 49 -16.79 -27.58 14.92
N ASP A 50 -18.10 -27.78 14.80
CA ASP A 50 -18.84 -27.30 13.64
C ASP A 50 -18.88 -25.76 13.65
N PRO A 51 -18.62 -25.10 12.51
CA PRO A 51 -18.60 -23.64 12.44
C PRO A 51 -19.96 -23.07 12.83
N LEU A 52 -19.95 -22.16 13.81
CA LEU A 52 -21.16 -21.53 14.34
C LEU A 52 -21.35 -20.15 13.70
N GLY A 53 -22.55 -19.93 13.15
CA GLY A 53 -22.97 -18.62 12.65
C GLY A 53 -22.30 -18.20 11.34
N THR A 54 -22.24 -16.89 11.11
CA THR A 54 -21.73 -16.31 9.86
C THR A 54 -20.52 -15.43 10.13
N ALA A 55 -19.50 -15.49 9.28
CA ALA A 55 -18.32 -14.62 9.34
C ALA A 55 -18.58 -13.13 8.97
N ARG A 56 -19.84 -12.73 8.76
CA ARG A 56 -20.24 -11.36 8.41
C ARG A 56 -20.43 -10.50 9.66
N LEU A 57 -19.35 -10.32 10.41
CA LEU A 57 -19.34 -9.48 11.61
C LEU A 57 -18.95 -8.04 11.25
N ARG A 58 -19.40 -7.08 12.06
CA ARG A 58 -18.94 -5.69 11.96
C ARG A 58 -17.49 -5.63 12.45
N PHE A 59 -16.58 -5.37 11.54
CA PHE A 59 -15.19 -5.11 11.89
C PHE A 59 -15.07 -3.80 12.67
N ASN A 60 -14.07 -3.73 13.54
CA ASN A 60 -13.85 -2.56 14.38
C ASN A 60 -13.51 -1.33 13.49
N ILE A 61 -14.12 -0.18 13.77
CA ILE A 61 -13.89 1.07 13.03
C ILE A 61 -12.44 1.54 13.06
N ARG A 62 -11.63 1.03 13.98
CA ARG A 62 -10.19 1.38 14.09
C ARG A 62 -9.40 1.07 12.82
N TYR A 63 -9.73 0.00 12.09
CA TYR A 63 -9.08 -0.29 10.80
C TYR A 63 -9.36 0.80 9.75
N TYR A 64 -10.55 1.38 9.79
CA TYR A 64 -10.93 2.49 8.93
C TYR A 64 -10.16 3.76 9.28
N LEU A 65 -10.00 4.09 10.57
CA LEU A 65 -9.21 5.25 11.01
C LEU A 65 -7.74 5.16 10.55
N VAL A 66 -7.14 3.98 10.67
CA VAL A 66 -5.77 3.73 10.17
C VAL A 66 -5.70 3.88 8.65
N ALA A 67 -6.68 3.37 7.91
CA ALA A 67 -6.71 3.48 6.45
C ALA A 67 -6.86 4.94 5.96
N VAL A 68 -7.74 5.73 6.60
CA VAL A 68 -7.91 7.15 6.28
C VAL A 68 -6.63 7.94 6.58
N LEU A 69 -5.99 7.65 7.71
CA LEU A 69 -4.74 8.31 8.05
C LEU A 69 -3.61 7.93 7.09
N PHE A 70 -3.50 6.65 6.72
CA PHE A 70 -2.54 6.18 5.72
C PHE A 70 -2.75 6.89 4.39
N LEU A 71 -4.00 6.99 3.92
CA LEU A 71 -4.34 7.69 2.68
C LEU A 71 -3.92 9.17 2.73
N LEU A 72 -4.12 9.83 3.88
CA LEU A 72 -3.73 11.23 4.06
C LEU A 72 -2.21 11.42 3.96
N PHE A 73 -1.42 10.52 4.57
CA PHE A 73 0.05 10.52 4.44
C PHE A 73 0.55 10.09 3.06
N ASP A 74 -0.15 9.19 2.38
CA ASP A 74 0.21 8.78 1.02
C ASP A 74 0.01 9.93 0.02
N VAL A 75 -1.08 10.69 0.19
CA VAL A 75 -1.33 11.91 -0.58
C VAL A 75 -0.28 13.00 -0.29
N GLU A 76 0.23 13.09 0.94
CA GLU A 76 1.34 14.00 1.26
C GLU A 76 2.58 13.71 0.42
N LEU A 77 2.97 12.44 0.29
CA LEU A 77 4.12 12.03 -0.52
C LEU A 77 3.97 12.46 -1.98
N LEU A 78 2.75 12.43 -2.51
CA LEU A 78 2.45 12.90 -3.87
C LEU A 78 2.81 14.38 -4.07
N PHE A 79 2.74 15.22 -3.03
CA PHE A 79 3.21 16.61 -3.08
C PHE A 79 4.71 16.74 -2.85
N LEU A 80 5.30 15.88 -2.02
CA LEU A 80 6.74 15.90 -1.73
C LEU A 80 7.60 15.40 -2.90
N TYR A 81 7.12 14.43 -3.68
CA TYR A 81 7.88 13.86 -4.81
C TYR A 81 8.24 14.89 -5.89
N PRO A 82 7.30 15.68 -6.45
CA PRO A 82 7.64 16.69 -7.43
C PRO A 82 8.62 17.72 -6.89
N TRP A 83 8.46 18.14 -5.64
CA TRP A 83 9.39 19.07 -4.99
C TRP A 83 10.79 18.46 -4.88
N ALA A 84 10.93 17.23 -4.38
CA ALA A 84 12.22 16.56 -4.20
C ALA A 84 12.96 16.33 -5.52
N VAL A 85 12.23 15.96 -6.58
CA VAL A 85 12.82 15.78 -7.91
C VAL A 85 13.21 17.14 -8.52
N ALA A 86 12.38 18.17 -8.35
CA ALA A 86 12.65 19.51 -8.89
C ALA A 86 13.77 20.24 -8.16
N THR A 87 14.03 19.94 -6.88
CA THR A 87 15.14 20.56 -6.14
C THR A 87 16.49 19.97 -6.53
N HIS A 88 16.60 18.68 -6.83
CA HIS A 88 17.87 18.01 -7.11
C HIS A 88 18.12 17.67 -8.60
N GLY A 89 17.13 17.85 -9.48
CA GLY A 89 17.24 17.56 -10.91
C GLY A 89 18.07 18.58 -11.72
N SER A 90 18.75 18.10 -12.77
CA SER A 90 19.68 18.89 -13.63
C SER A 90 19.02 19.99 -14.49
N GLY A 91 17.69 20.10 -14.48
CA GLY A 91 16.92 21.19 -15.09
C GLY A 91 15.82 21.73 -14.17
N GLY A 92 16.03 21.59 -12.86
CA GLY A 92 15.04 21.84 -11.82
C GLY A 92 14.78 23.31 -11.49
N MET A 93 14.08 23.54 -10.39
CA MET A 93 13.55 24.82 -9.94
C MET A 93 14.65 25.92 -9.86
N PRO A 94 14.37 27.17 -10.30
CA PRO A 94 15.32 28.29 -10.21
C PRO A 94 15.88 28.46 -8.80
N ALA A 95 17.17 28.76 -8.68
CA ALA A 95 17.86 28.89 -7.38
C ALA A 95 17.16 29.86 -6.42
N VAL A 96 16.59 30.95 -6.95
CA VAL A 96 15.85 31.97 -6.18
C VAL A 96 14.61 31.39 -5.49
N LEU A 97 13.98 30.37 -6.06
CA LEU A 97 12.75 29.76 -5.55
C LEU A 97 13.01 28.59 -4.58
N ARG A 98 14.24 28.09 -4.48
CA ARG A 98 14.57 26.90 -3.68
C ARG A 98 14.31 27.13 -2.19
N ASP A 99 14.74 28.27 -1.65
CA ASP A 99 14.57 28.59 -0.24
C ASP A 99 13.09 28.78 0.13
N THR A 100 12.33 29.46 -0.72
CA THR A 100 10.88 29.64 -0.54
C THR A 100 10.11 28.33 -0.65
N ALA A 101 10.49 27.47 -1.60
CA ALA A 101 9.88 26.16 -1.77
C ALA A 101 10.19 25.24 -0.58
N PHE A 102 11.44 25.26 -0.09
CA PHE A 102 11.83 24.53 1.11
C PHE A 102 11.04 25.01 2.34
N ALA A 103 10.93 26.31 2.56
CA ALA A 103 10.13 26.87 3.65
C ALA A 103 8.64 26.45 3.53
N THR A 104 8.09 26.46 2.32
CA THR A 104 6.69 26.05 2.08
C THR A 104 6.48 24.57 2.43
N VAL A 105 7.41 23.70 2.02
CA VAL A 105 7.38 22.27 2.32
C VAL A 105 7.54 22.01 3.81
N LEU A 106 8.40 22.75 4.50
CA LEU A 106 8.53 22.68 5.96
C LEU A 106 7.24 23.08 6.67
N VAL A 107 6.56 24.14 6.22
CA VAL A 107 5.27 24.54 6.80
C VAL A 107 4.19 23.49 6.52
N PHE A 108 4.14 22.95 5.30
CA PHE A 108 3.22 21.89 4.93
C PHE A 108 3.41 20.63 5.78
N LEU A 109 4.66 20.15 5.92
CA LEU A 109 5.03 19.02 6.77
C LEU A 109 4.69 19.31 8.24
N GLY A 110 5.00 20.52 8.73
CA GLY A 110 4.68 20.94 10.09
C GLY A 110 3.18 20.88 10.40
N LEU A 111 2.33 21.33 9.46
CA LEU A 111 0.88 21.28 9.61
C LEU A 111 0.34 19.85 9.72
N LEU A 112 0.91 18.93 8.94
CA LEU A 112 0.55 17.51 8.95
C LEU A 112 1.04 16.81 10.22
N VAL A 113 2.26 17.12 10.68
CA VAL A 113 2.78 16.64 11.96
C VAL A 113 1.88 17.09 13.12
N VAL A 114 1.38 18.33 13.11
CA VAL A 114 0.42 18.80 14.12
C VAL A 114 -0.87 17.98 14.09
N GLY A 115 -1.43 17.71 12.90
CA GLY A 115 -2.61 16.85 12.76
C GLY A 115 -2.37 15.42 13.26
N TYR A 116 -1.21 14.86 12.95
CA TYR A 116 -0.79 13.54 13.44
C TYR A 116 -0.66 13.48 14.95
N LEU A 117 0.03 14.46 15.55
CA LEU A 117 0.21 14.55 16.99
C LEU A 117 -1.13 14.72 17.71
N TYR A 118 -2.07 15.45 17.12
CA TYR A 118 -3.42 15.58 17.64
C TYR A 118 -4.17 14.24 17.66
N GLU A 119 -4.15 13.48 16.56
CA GLU A 119 -4.76 12.15 16.49
C GLU A 119 -4.09 11.16 17.46
N TRP A 120 -2.77 11.25 17.60
CA TRP A 120 -2.02 10.47 18.59
C TRP A 120 -2.48 10.82 20.01
N ALA A 121 -2.55 12.10 20.35
CA ALA A 121 -2.97 12.56 21.67
C ALA A 121 -4.41 12.16 22.00
N LYS A 122 -5.30 12.15 21.02
CA LYS A 122 -6.68 11.63 21.15
C LYS A 122 -6.76 10.12 21.25
N GLY A 123 -5.66 9.41 21.05
CA GLY A 123 -5.61 7.96 21.14
C GLY A 123 -6.20 7.26 19.92
N GLY A 124 -6.14 7.87 18.73
CA GLY A 124 -6.55 7.23 17.46
C GLY A 124 -5.84 5.90 17.20
N PHE A 125 -4.66 5.71 17.80
CA PHE A 125 -3.88 4.47 17.73
C PHE A 125 -3.99 3.57 18.97
N ARG A 126 -4.99 3.74 19.84
CA ARG A 126 -5.13 2.86 21.01
C ARG A 126 -5.74 1.53 20.60
N TRP A 127 -4.89 0.50 20.56
CA TRP A 127 -5.27 -0.90 20.36
C TRP A 127 -5.56 -1.56 21.71
N ARG A 128 -6.74 -1.30 22.26
CA ARG A 128 -7.29 -2.03 23.42
C ARG A 128 -8.66 -2.58 23.10
#